data_AF-A0A1U6IRM1-F1
#
_entry.id   AF-A0A1U6IRM1-F1
#
_cell.length_a   1.000
_cell.length_b   1.000
_cell.length_c   1.000
_cell.angle_alpha   90.00
_cell.angle_beta   90.00
_cell.angle_gamma   90.00
#
_symmetry.space_group_name_H-M   'P 1'
#
loop_
_entity.id
_entity.type
_entity.pdbx_description
1 polymer ?
#
loop_
_entity_poly.entity_id
_entity_poly.type
_entity_poly.pdbx_seq_one_letter_code
_entity_poly.pdbx_strand_id
1 'polypeptide(L)'
;MKNAADSLVENIAMRDGVPPGWRRLYDRLIVDLYRLDCAAEVTAARAHRGELEVTLASHAAMLAGVDRLIDAARRASAALCEECGAVASLHYGNGTVRSLCGPHCRLELAVQAATERLFEGERAEALRWVDAFAFALGEAPGERAMRSQQGLEEVLALIRRIESGVYC
;
A
#
# COMPACT_ATOMS: atom_id res chain seq x y z
N MET A 1 -2.81 0.18 36.20
CA MET A 1 -1.96 0.91 35.22
C MET A 1 -1.44 -0.11 34.25
N LYS A 2 -1.73 0.07 32.96
CA LYS A 2 -1.20 -0.78 31.90
C LYS A 2 0.29 -0.49 31.74
N ASN A 3 1.12 -1.52 31.60
CA ASN A 3 2.57 -1.34 31.43
C ASN A 3 2.96 -1.41 29.95
N ALA A 4 4.21 -1.09 29.61
CA ALA A 4 4.68 -1.10 28.22
C ALA A 4 4.63 -2.49 27.56
N ALA A 5 4.72 -3.58 28.33
CA ALA A 5 4.64 -4.95 27.79
C ALA A 5 3.19 -5.31 27.40
N ASP A 6 2.21 -4.87 28.17
CA ASP A 6 0.79 -5.06 27.85
C ASP A 6 0.42 -4.30 26.56
N SER A 7 0.88 -3.06 26.42
CA SER A 7 0.64 -2.23 25.22
C SER A 7 1.39 -2.76 23.99
N LEU A 8 2.54 -3.42 24.17
CA LEU A 8 3.30 -4.02 23.07
C LEU A 8 2.49 -5.08 22.30
N VAL A 9 1.79 -5.97 23.00
CA VAL A 9 1.00 -7.04 22.37
C VAL A 9 -0.12 -6.46 21.52
N GLU A 10 -0.82 -5.45 22.03
CA GLU A 10 -1.91 -4.79 21.32
C GLU A 10 -1.39 -3.98 20.13
N ASN A 11 -0.26 -3.29 20.30
CA ASN A 11 0.39 -2.55 19.22
C ASN A 11 0.80 -3.48 18.07
N ILE A 12 1.27 -4.70 18.37
CA ILE A 12 1.59 -5.69 17.33
C ILE A 12 0.34 -6.10 16.55
N ALA A 13 -0.82 -6.22 17.20
CA ALA A 13 -2.07 -6.61 16.52
C ALA A 13 -2.50 -5.60 15.43
N MET A 14 -2.16 -4.32 15.59
CA MET A 14 -2.47 -3.27 14.60
C MET A 14 -1.69 -3.40 13.29
N ARG A 15 -0.69 -4.29 13.22
CA ARG A 15 0.13 -4.56 12.04
C ARG A 15 -0.68 -4.97 10.82
N ASP A 16 -1.84 -5.58 10.99
CA ASP A 16 -2.67 -6.05 9.88
C ASP A 16 -3.26 -4.89 9.06
N GLY A 17 -3.44 -3.71 9.66
CA GLY A 17 -3.82 -2.47 8.97
C GLY A 17 -2.68 -1.82 8.17
N VAL A 18 -1.44 -2.28 8.35
CA VAL A 18 -0.26 -1.73 7.70
C VAL A 18 0.00 -2.42 6.36
N PRO A 19 0.24 -1.66 5.27
CA PRO A 19 0.59 -2.21 3.97
C PRO A 19 1.76 -3.20 4.06
N PRO A 20 1.74 -4.32 3.30
CA PRO A 20 2.74 -5.38 3.44
C PRO A 20 4.19 -4.90 3.34
N GLY A 21 4.47 -3.97 2.42
CA GLY A 21 5.78 -3.38 2.19
C GLY A 21 6.31 -2.53 3.35
N TRP A 22 5.42 -2.06 4.24
CA TRP A 22 5.77 -1.21 5.39
C TRP A 22 5.73 -1.93 6.73
N ARG A 23 5.25 -3.18 6.78
CA ARG A 23 5.13 -3.95 8.03
C ARG A 23 6.44 -4.03 8.80
N ARG A 24 7.59 -4.20 8.13
CA ARG A 24 8.91 -4.20 8.79
C ARG A 24 9.26 -2.87 9.44
N LEU A 25 8.81 -1.75 8.86
CA LEU A 25 9.03 -0.42 9.39
C LEU A 25 8.14 -0.19 10.61
N TYR A 26 6.88 -0.65 10.56
CA TYR A 26 5.99 -0.68 11.72
C TYR A 26 6.52 -1.56 12.85
N ASP A 27 6.99 -2.77 12.54
CA ASP A 27 7.57 -3.71 13.53
C ASP A 27 8.75 -3.05 14.29
N ARG A 28 9.61 -2.29 13.57
CA ARG A 28 10.69 -1.52 14.19
C ARG A 28 10.18 -0.39 15.07
N LEU A 29 9.20 0.38 14.59
CA LEU A 29 8.59 1.45 15.36
C LEU A 29 8.04 0.93 16.70
N ILE A 30 7.33 -0.21 16.68
CA ILE A 30 6.76 -0.79 17.90
C ILE A 30 7.84 -1.24 18.89
N VAL A 31 8.93 -1.84 18.41
CA VAL A 31 10.08 -2.18 19.25
C VAL A 31 10.73 -0.92 19.84
N ASP A 32 10.88 0.15 19.06
CA ASP A 32 11.49 1.39 19.52
C ASP A 32 10.60 2.14 20.52
N LEU A 33 9.27 2.10 20.35
CA LEU A 33 8.31 2.61 21.33
C LEU A 33 8.42 1.85 22.65
N TYR A 34 8.49 0.51 22.60
CA TYR A 34 8.69 -0.31 23.79
C TYR A 34 10.01 0.01 24.51
N ARG A 35 11.10 0.21 23.77
CA ARG A 35 12.41 0.60 24.35
C ARG A 35 12.40 1.96 25.04
N LEU A 36 11.49 2.85 24.66
CA LEU A 36 11.27 4.12 25.35
C LEU A 36 10.35 3.97 26.57
N ASP A 37 9.95 2.76 26.96
CA ASP A 37 8.95 2.50 28.02
C ASP A 37 7.61 3.18 27.72
N CYS A 38 7.26 3.27 26.43
CA CYS A 38 5.99 3.84 26.00
C CYS A 38 4.86 2.85 26.27
N ALA A 39 4.01 3.17 27.24
CA ALA A 39 2.79 2.41 27.54
C ALA A 39 1.58 2.82 26.68
N ALA A 40 1.75 3.74 25.71
CA ALA A 40 0.65 4.17 24.86
C ALA A 40 0.27 3.09 23.83
N GLU A 41 -1.03 2.84 23.72
CA GLU A 41 -1.61 1.93 22.72
C GLU A 41 -1.72 2.62 21.36
N VAL A 42 -1.46 1.89 20.29
CA VAL A 42 -1.70 2.30 18.91
C VAL A 42 -3.19 2.09 18.62
N THR A 43 -3.89 3.18 18.32
CA THR A 43 -5.32 3.16 17.99
C THR A 43 -5.57 3.11 16.49
N ALA A 44 -4.57 3.49 15.68
CA ALA A 44 -4.60 3.33 14.23
C ALA A 44 -3.19 3.13 13.67
N ALA A 45 -3.05 2.21 12.73
CA ALA A 45 -1.86 2.05 11.89
C ALA A 45 -2.31 1.72 10.47
N ARG A 46 -2.14 2.65 9.53
CA ARG A 46 -2.66 2.52 8.16
C ARG A 46 -1.89 3.36 7.15
N ALA A 47 -2.12 3.09 5.86
CA ALA A 47 -1.70 4.02 4.82
C ALA A 47 -2.61 5.25 4.77
N HIS A 48 -2.00 6.42 4.73
CA HIS A 48 -2.68 7.68 4.45
C HIS A 48 -1.81 8.56 3.57
N ARG A 49 -2.33 8.92 2.39
CA ARG A 49 -1.67 9.80 1.42
C ARG A 49 -0.24 9.39 1.02
N GLY A 50 0.01 8.10 0.89
CA GLY A 50 1.32 7.56 0.54
C GLY A 50 2.31 7.50 1.71
N GLU A 51 1.84 7.70 2.95
CA GLU A 51 2.65 7.61 4.16
C GLU A 51 2.00 6.67 5.19
N LEU A 52 2.81 6.13 6.08
CA LEU A 52 2.36 5.39 7.26
C LEU A 52 1.86 6.38 8.32
N GLU A 53 0.57 6.32 8.61
CA GLU A 53 -0.07 7.03 9.70
C GLU A 53 -0.18 6.10 10.91
N VAL A 54 0.40 6.52 12.03
CA VAL A 54 0.28 5.84 13.33
C VAL A 54 -0.27 6.82 14.35
N THR A 55 -1.39 6.45 14.95
CA THR A 55 -2.05 7.23 16.01
C THR A 55 -1.95 6.48 17.32
N LEU A 56 -1.52 7.17 18.37
CA LEU A 56 -1.50 6.63 19.73
C LEU A 56 -2.70 7.14 20.53
N ALA A 57 -3.19 6.33 21.46
CA ALA A 57 -4.15 6.75 22.46
C ALA A 57 -3.58 7.94 23.26
N SER A 58 -4.34 9.02 23.38
CA SER A 58 -3.89 10.22 24.08
C SER A 58 -3.67 9.92 25.56
N HIS A 59 -2.41 10.01 26.01
CA HIS A 59 -2.05 9.97 27.42
C HIS A 59 -1.50 11.35 27.78
N ALA A 60 -1.86 11.86 28.96
CA ALA A 60 -1.57 13.23 29.42
C ALA A 60 -0.07 13.57 29.53
N ALA A 61 0.83 12.62 29.27
CA ALA A 61 2.26 12.82 29.11
C ALA A 61 2.82 11.79 28.11
N MET A 62 2.84 12.12 26.82
CA MET A 62 3.67 11.35 25.88
C MET A 62 5.14 11.58 26.20
N LEU A 63 5.91 10.50 26.27
CA LEU A 63 7.34 10.57 26.54
C LEU A 63 8.06 11.33 25.42
N ALA A 64 9.03 12.16 25.81
CA ALA A 64 9.85 12.90 24.86
C ALA A 64 10.54 11.93 23.89
N GLY A 65 10.29 12.08 22.59
CA GLY A 65 10.90 11.26 21.53
C GLY A 65 9.93 10.33 20.79
N VAL A 66 8.75 10.05 21.34
CA VAL A 66 7.71 9.24 20.68
C VAL A 66 7.31 9.86 19.33
N ASP A 67 7.01 11.16 19.30
CA ASP A 67 6.65 11.88 18.07
C ASP A 67 7.76 11.77 17.00
N ARG A 68 9.02 11.79 17.41
CA ARG A 68 10.15 11.69 16.48
C ARG A 68 10.24 10.31 15.85
N LEU A 69 9.92 9.24 16.59
CA LEU A 69 9.89 7.88 16.07
C LEU A 69 8.76 7.72 15.05
N ILE A 70 7.56 8.21 15.37
CA ILE A 70 6.41 8.20 14.46
C ILE A 70 6.72 9.00 13.20
N ASP A 71 7.28 10.20 13.36
CA ASP A 71 7.69 11.04 12.23
C ASP A 71 8.76 10.42 11.35
N ALA A 72 9.74 9.73 11.96
CA ALA A 72 10.78 9.02 11.22
C ALA A 72 10.19 7.84 10.43
N ALA A 73 9.28 7.07 11.05
CA ALA A 73 8.54 6.00 10.41
C ALA A 73 7.70 6.52 9.22
N ARG A 74 6.95 7.61 9.42
CA ARG A 74 6.19 8.28 8.36
C ARG A 74 7.08 8.68 7.19
N ARG A 75 8.16 9.42 7.42
CA ARG A 75 9.09 9.84 6.35
C ARG A 75 9.74 8.65 5.63
N ALA A 76 10.13 7.62 6.37
CA ALA A 76 10.74 6.44 5.77
C ALA A 76 9.74 5.66 4.91
N SER A 77 8.47 5.56 5.33
CA SER A 77 7.43 4.87 4.55
C SER A 77 7.13 5.56 3.21
N ALA A 78 7.19 6.89 3.14
CA ALA A 78 6.97 7.66 1.92
C ALA A 78 7.98 7.36 0.79
N ALA A 79 9.14 6.80 1.15
CA ALA A 79 10.17 6.39 0.18
C ALA A 79 10.09 4.91 -0.22
N LEU A 80 9.15 4.14 0.36
CA LEU A 80 9.02 2.70 0.18
C LEU A 80 7.66 2.34 -0.41
N CYS A 81 7.64 1.30 -1.24
CA CYS A 81 6.43 0.81 -1.86
C CYS A 81 5.51 0.17 -0.81
N GLU A 82 4.24 0.57 -0.80
CA GLU A 82 3.20 0.00 0.06
C GLU A 82 3.07 -1.52 -0.07
N GLU A 83 3.26 -2.05 -1.28
CA GLU A 83 3.03 -3.47 -1.59
C GLU A 83 4.24 -4.36 -1.25
N CYS A 84 5.47 -3.91 -1.55
CA CYS A 84 6.66 -4.77 -1.43
C CYS A 84 7.85 -4.17 -0.67
N GLY A 85 7.80 -2.89 -0.30
CA GLY A 85 8.88 -2.23 0.44
C GLY A 85 10.12 -1.88 -0.39
N ALA A 86 10.06 -2.01 -1.72
CA ALA A 86 11.10 -1.48 -2.61
C ALA A 86 11.09 0.05 -2.66
N VAL A 87 12.15 0.69 -3.16
CA VAL A 87 12.18 2.15 -3.35
C VAL A 87 11.04 2.59 -4.27
N ALA A 88 10.34 3.64 -3.88
CA ALA A 88 9.12 4.10 -4.50
C ALA A 88 9.07 5.61 -4.69
N SER A 89 8.04 6.06 -5.40
CA SER A 89 7.67 7.46 -5.53
C SER A 89 6.16 7.60 -5.30
N LEU A 90 5.75 8.82 -4.96
CA LEU A 90 4.33 9.12 -4.79
C LEU A 90 3.63 9.06 -6.15
N HIS A 91 2.55 8.30 -6.19
CA HIS A 91 1.64 8.15 -7.31
C HIS A 91 0.28 8.73 -6.93
N TYR A 92 -0.31 9.48 -7.86
CA TYR A 92 -1.60 10.15 -7.70
C TYR A 92 -2.58 9.53 -8.70
N GLY A 93 -3.58 8.81 -8.20
CA GLY A 93 -4.55 8.10 -9.04
C GLY A 93 -5.90 7.94 -8.33
N ASN A 94 -7.01 8.15 -9.05
CA ASN A 94 -8.39 8.02 -8.54
C ASN A 94 -8.66 8.75 -7.20
N GLY A 95 -8.11 9.96 -7.04
CA GLY A 95 -8.27 10.74 -5.81
C GLY A 95 -7.51 10.18 -4.60
N THR A 96 -6.71 9.14 -4.79
CA THR A 96 -5.84 8.55 -3.77
C THR A 96 -4.38 8.86 -4.07
N VAL A 97 -3.58 8.94 -3.01
CA VAL A 97 -2.12 9.08 -3.11
C VAL A 97 -1.52 7.84 -2.48
N ARG A 98 -0.65 7.17 -3.24
CA ARG A 98 0.01 5.93 -2.84
C ARG A 98 1.51 6.03 -3.10
N SER A 99 2.33 5.38 -2.27
CA SER A 99 3.76 5.22 -2.54
C SER A 99 4.00 3.88 -3.23
N LEU A 100 4.31 3.89 -4.54
CA LEU A 100 4.46 2.68 -5.34
C LEU A 100 5.80 2.65 -6.07
N CYS A 101 6.40 1.45 -6.17
CA CYS A 101 7.54 1.23 -7.06
C CYS A 101 7.06 1.11 -8.51
N GLY A 102 7.99 1.19 -9.47
CA GLY A 102 7.66 1.14 -10.91
C GLY A 102 6.73 -0.02 -11.31
N PRO A 103 7.02 -1.28 -10.93
CA PRO A 103 6.12 -2.41 -11.21
C PRO A 103 4.70 -2.24 -10.65
N HIS A 104 4.54 -1.93 -9.37
CA HIS A 104 3.21 -1.78 -8.76
C HIS A 104 2.48 -0.52 -9.24
N CYS A 105 3.20 0.54 -9.62
CA CYS A 105 2.60 1.70 -10.27
C CYS A 105 2.00 1.31 -11.63
N ARG A 106 2.68 0.47 -12.42
CA ARG A 106 2.14 -0.01 -13.70
C ARG A 106 0.94 -0.93 -13.51
N LEU A 107 0.98 -1.81 -12.50
CA LEU A 107 -0.19 -2.60 -12.13
C LEU A 107 -1.38 -1.71 -11.78
N GLU A 108 -1.17 -0.69 -10.93
CA GLU A 108 -2.21 0.26 -10.54
C GLU A 108 -2.82 0.98 -11.75
N LEU A 109 -1.97 1.41 -12.70
CA LEU A 109 -2.44 2.02 -13.95
C LEU A 109 -3.28 1.05 -14.81
N ALA A 110 -2.89 -0.21 -14.89
CA ALA A 110 -3.66 -1.23 -15.60
C ALA A 110 -5.02 -1.49 -14.93
N VAL A 111 -5.04 -1.62 -13.59
CA VAL A 111 -6.27 -1.78 -12.79
C VAL A 111 -7.19 -0.57 -12.98
N GLN A 112 -6.65 0.64 -12.91
CA GLN A 112 -7.41 1.86 -13.12
C GLN A 112 -8.04 1.89 -14.52
N ALA A 113 -7.26 1.62 -15.57
CA ALA A 113 -7.78 1.61 -16.93
C ALA A 113 -8.88 0.55 -17.12
N ALA A 114 -8.74 -0.64 -16.56
CA ALA A 114 -9.77 -1.67 -16.62
C ALA A 114 -11.03 -1.26 -15.84
N THR A 115 -10.84 -0.66 -14.66
CA THR A 115 -11.93 -0.15 -13.81
C THR A 115 -12.80 0.84 -14.59
N GLU A 116 -12.17 1.82 -15.25
CA GLU A 116 -12.86 2.88 -15.97
C GLU A 116 -13.49 2.42 -17.29
N ARG A 117 -12.82 1.51 -18.01
CA ARG A 117 -13.18 1.20 -19.41
C ARG A 117 -13.94 -0.11 -19.59
N LEU A 118 -13.75 -1.07 -18.69
CA LEU A 118 -14.33 -2.41 -18.81
C LEU A 118 -15.38 -2.71 -17.74
N PHE A 119 -15.27 -2.08 -16.57
CA PHE A 119 -16.04 -2.49 -15.38
C PHE A 119 -16.82 -1.33 -14.74
N GLU A 120 -17.08 -0.24 -15.46
CA GLU A 120 -17.98 0.86 -15.02
C GLU A 120 -17.66 1.43 -13.62
N GLY A 121 -16.38 1.41 -13.21
CA GLY A 121 -15.96 1.87 -11.88
C GLY A 121 -15.78 0.76 -10.84
N GLU A 122 -16.15 -0.49 -11.14
CA GLU A 122 -16.04 -1.64 -10.24
C GLU A 122 -14.59 -2.15 -10.15
N ARG A 123 -13.80 -1.50 -9.28
CA ARG A 123 -12.38 -1.85 -9.07
C ARG A 123 -12.17 -3.32 -8.68
N ALA A 124 -13.09 -3.91 -7.92
CA ALA A 124 -12.96 -5.30 -7.49
C ALA A 124 -13.03 -6.29 -8.65
N GLU A 125 -13.86 -6.00 -9.66
CA GLU A 125 -13.91 -6.78 -10.91
C GLU A 125 -12.67 -6.55 -11.77
N ALA A 126 -12.21 -5.29 -11.86
CA ALA A 126 -10.98 -4.96 -12.57
C ALA A 126 -9.76 -5.69 -12.01
N LEU A 127 -9.65 -5.78 -10.68
CA LEU A 127 -8.61 -6.55 -10.00
C LEU A 127 -8.67 -8.03 -10.37
N ARG A 128 -9.87 -8.64 -10.30
CA ARG A 128 -10.05 -10.04 -10.73
C ARG A 128 -9.65 -10.25 -12.18
N TRP A 129 -9.97 -9.30 -13.05
CA TRP A 129 -9.63 -9.39 -14.47
C TRP A 129 -8.13 -9.26 -14.74
N VAL A 130 -7.43 -8.32 -14.09
CA VAL A 130 -5.97 -8.19 -14.28
C VAL A 130 -5.20 -9.37 -13.72
N ASP A 131 -5.74 -10.07 -12.73
CA ASP A 131 -5.14 -11.29 -12.17
C ASP A 131 -5.53 -12.55 -12.95
N ALA A 132 -6.58 -12.49 -13.77
CA ALA A 132 -7.01 -13.60 -14.61
C ALA A 132 -6.12 -13.77 -15.84
N PHE A 133 -5.87 -15.02 -16.24
CA PHE A 133 -5.08 -15.32 -17.43
C PHE A 133 -5.75 -14.76 -18.69
N ALA A 134 -5.01 -13.95 -19.45
CA ALA A 134 -5.46 -13.43 -20.74
C ALA A 134 -4.76 -14.19 -21.88
N PHE A 135 -5.52 -14.96 -22.66
CA PHE A 135 -4.99 -15.72 -23.80
C PHE A 135 -4.22 -14.85 -24.81
N ALA A 136 -4.70 -13.62 -25.04
CA ALA A 136 -4.04 -12.65 -25.94
C ALA A 136 -2.63 -12.23 -25.49
N LEU A 137 -2.34 -12.33 -24.18
CA LEU A 137 -1.05 -11.98 -23.59
C LEU A 137 -0.23 -13.22 -23.22
N GLY A 138 -0.85 -14.40 -23.16
CA GLY A 138 -0.21 -15.63 -22.69
C GLY A 138 0.11 -15.65 -21.19
N GLU A 139 -0.43 -14.70 -20.43
CA GLU A 139 -0.27 -14.55 -18.97
C GLU A 139 -1.34 -13.61 -18.41
N ALA A 140 -1.32 -13.36 -17.10
CA ALA A 140 -2.19 -12.38 -16.48
C ALA A 140 -1.82 -10.94 -16.89
N PRO A 141 -2.79 -10.05 -17.22
CA PRO A 141 -2.51 -8.65 -17.55
C PRO A 141 -1.69 -7.92 -16.48
N GLY A 142 -1.95 -8.20 -15.20
CA GLY A 142 -1.22 -7.61 -14.08
C GLY A 142 0.26 -7.97 -14.09
N GLU A 143 0.59 -9.26 -14.30
CA GLU A 143 1.96 -9.73 -14.43
C GLU A 143 2.68 -9.08 -15.62
N ARG A 144 1.98 -9.01 -16.78
CA ARG A 144 2.48 -8.35 -17.98
C ARG A 144 2.82 -6.88 -17.72
N ALA A 145 1.90 -6.13 -17.11
CA ALA A 145 2.07 -4.71 -16.79
C ALA A 145 3.22 -4.48 -15.80
N MET A 146 3.35 -5.32 -14.77
CA MET A 146 4.43 -5.19 -13.78
C MET A 146 5.81 -5.38 -14.40
N ARG A 147 5.94 -6.25 -15.42
CA ARG A 147 7.24 -6.61 -16.01
C ARG A 147 7.94 -5.44 -16.69
N SER A 148 7.22 -4.59 -17.42
CA SER A 148 7.83 -3.47 -18.15
C SER A 148 6.83 -2.41 -18.59
N GLN A 149 7.33 -1.25 -19.02
CA GLN A 149 6.51 -0.21 -19.63
C GLN A 149 5.81 -0.71 -20.91
N GLN A 150 6.53 -1.45 -21.75
CA GLN A 150 5.97 -2.10 -22.95
C GLN A 150 4.82 -3.05 -22.59
N GLY A 151 4.98 -3.83 -21.52
CA GLY A 151 3.94 -4.73 -21.03
C GLY A 151 2.68 -3.99 -20.58
N LEU A 152 2.82 -2.85 -19.91
CA LEU A 152 1.66 -1.99 -19.59
C LEU A 152 0.97 -1.52 -20.88
N GLU A 153 1.71 -1.07 -21.88
CA GLU A 153 1.14 -0.60 -23.15
C GLU A 153 0.36 -1.70 -23.89
N GLU A 154 0.85 -2.93 -23.86
CA GLU A 154 0.16 -4.11 -24.39
C GLU A 154 -1.17 -4.38 -23.67
N VAL A 155 -1.19 -4.27 -22.34
CA VAL A 155 -2.41 -4.42 -21.53
C VAL A 155 -3.41 -3.29 -21.84
N LEU A 156 -2.95 -2.05 -21.92
CA LEU A 156 -3.80 -0.92 -22.29
C LEU A 156 -4.36 -1.06 -23.71
N ALA A 157 -3.60 -1.63 -24.63
CA ALA A 157 -4.08 -1.95 -25.98
C ALA A 157 -5.13 -3.05 -25.97
N LEU A 158 -4.96 -4.10 -25.15
CA LEU A 158 -5.97 -5.13 -24.96
C LEU A 158 -7.27 -4.55 -24.41
N ILE A 159 -7.20 -3.69 -23.38
CA ILE A 159 -8.37 -3.03 -22.80
C ILE A 159 -9.15 -2.25 -23.89
N ARG A 160 -8.46 -1.44 -24.71
CA ARG A 160 -9.10 -0.69 -25.81
C ARG A 160 -9.78 -1.60 -26.84
N ARG A 161 -9.19 -2.78 -27.12
CA ARG A 161 -9.78 -3.75 -28.05
C ARG A 161 -11.07 -4.35 -27.49
N ILE A 162 -11.07 -4.76 -26.22
CA ILE A 162 -12.24 -5.34 -25.55
C ILE A 162 -13.38 -4.31 -25.51
N GLU A 163 -13.08 -3.07 -25.10
CA GLU A 163 -14.04 -1.96 -25.07
C GLU A 163 -14.65 -1.68 -26.46
N SER A 164 -13.88 -1.87 -27.53
CA SER A 164 -14.35 -1.73 -28.92
C SER A 164 -15.12 -2.96 -29.43
N GLY A 165 -15.37 -3.97 -28.59
CA GLY A 165 -16.06 -5.21 -28.98
C GLY A 165 -15.19 -6.21 -29.75
N VAL A 166 -13.87 -6.02 -29.79
CA VAL A 166 -12.93 -6.94 -30.44
C VAL A 166 -12.43 -7.95 -29.41
N TYR A 167 -13.12 -9.08 -29.31
CA TYR A 167 -12.72 -10.20 -28.46
C TYR A 167 -11.52 -10.93 -29.08
N CYS A 168 -10.54 -11.25 -28.24
CA CYS A 168 -9.28 -11.90 -28.61
C CYS A 168 -9.33 -13.38 -28.23
#